data_AF-A0A7V8WRP2-F1
#
_entry.id   AF-A0A7V8WRP2-F1
#
_cell.length_a   1.000
_cell.length_b   1.000
_cell.length_c   1.000
_cell.angle_alpha   90.00
_cell.angle_beta   90.00
_cell.angle_gamma   90.00
#
_symmetry.space_group_name_H-M   'P 1'
#
loop_
_entity.id
_entity.type
_entity.pdbx_description
1 polymer ?
#
loop_
_entity_poly.entity_id
_entity_poly.type
_entity_poly.pdbx_seq_one_letter_code
_entity_poly.pdbx_strand_id
1 'polypeptide(L)'
;MKDTVQRHLTLAFMIAFSVALVAPVAPPPVTTAAQPALDDLGLAPEMIPPDLGQTDRQVWIKATRHIVSGTMLDYWRANGADSVYGNPISEPYAAPNGLYSQAFERGIFQYQPDVLWTDDPTIRLAPAGTETINTTNSRQRGDGRRAAPDRRTGTWRPVIESEERTADVWNSGGTIDETSGHSISGAMLDWYNSHEGWFYLGLPLSEPHRARGITAQYFQGGVLLEHDGRVWPAPLPAEHPERFGIDTTPAKRGDVPVYREKLFVDVPNPGGV
;
A
#
# COMPACT_ATOMS: atom_id res chain seq x y z
N MET A 1 13.17 -34.47 -97.09
CA MET A 1 12.65 -33.79 -95.88
C MET A 1 12.21 -34.89 -94.92
N LYS A 2 13.16 -35.53 -94.23
CA LYS A 2 13.67 -35.24 -92.88
C LYS A 2 12.63 -35.52 -91.78
N ASP A 3 12.87 -36.65 -91.12
CA ASP A 3 12.40 -37.12 -89.81
C ASP A 3 12.42 -36.04 -88.71
N THR A 4 11.73 -36.27 -87.59
CA THR A 4 12.38 -36.62 -86.30
C THR A 4 11.40 -36.51 -85.12
N VAL A 5 11.33 -37.61 -84.36
CA VAL A 5 10.70 -37.77 -83.04
C VAL A 5 11.30 -36.78 -82.03
N GLN A 6 10.48 -35.95 -81.38
CA GLN A 6 10.94 -35.02 -80.36
C GLN A 6 10.56 -35.53 -78.96
N ARG A 7 11.58 -36.03 -78.24
CA ARG A 7 11.55 -36.32 -76.80
C ARG A 7 11.47 -34.99 -76.04
N HIS A 8 10.52 -34.88 -75.11
CA HIS A 8 10.43 -33.75 -74.18
C HIS A 8 11.56 -33.85 -73.14
N LEU A 9 12.40 -32.81 -73.07
CA LEU A 9 13.41 -32.62 -72.03
C LEU A 9 12.81 -31.71 -70.96
N THR A 10 12.68 -32.22 -69.74
CA THR A 10 12.19 -31.51 -68.56
C THR A 10 13.29 -30.57 -68.04
N LEU A 11 13.01 -29.27 -67.91
CA LEU A 11 13.89 -28.30 -67.24
C LEU A 11 13.34 -28.00 -65.86
N ALA A 12 14.05 -28.41 -64.81
CA ALA A 12 13.69 -28.12 -63.43
C ALA A 12 14.18 -26.72 -63.03
N PHE A 13 13.25 -25.85 -62.62
CA PHE A 13 13.55 -24.57 -61.97
C PHE A 13 13.63 -24.81 -60.45
N MET A 14 14.83 -24.72 -59.86
CA MET A 14 14.97 -24.59 -58.40
C MET A 14 14.81 -23.12 -58.02
N ILE A 15 13.76 -22.81 -57.25
CA ILE A 15 13.59 -21.52 -56.59
C ILE A 15 14.26 -21.64 -55.21
N ALA A 16 15.35 -20.91 -54.99
CA ALA A 16 15.98 -20.78 -53.69
C ALA A 16 15.20 -19.75 -52.85
N PHE A 17 14.56 -20.20 -51.76
CA PHE A 17 13.99 -19.33 -50.75
C PHE A 17 15.09 -18.92 -49.75
N SER A 18 15.53 -17.68 -49.81
CA SER A 18 16.40 -17.10 -48.78
C SER A 18 15.54 -16.70 -47.57
N VAL A 19 15.65 -17.46 -46.47
CA VAL A 19 15.10 -17.07 -45.18
C VAL A 19 16.06 -16.06 -44.55
N ALA A 20 15.65 -14.80 -44.49
CA ALA A 20 16.36 -13.78 -43.72
C ALA A 20 16.10 -14.02 -42.23
N LEU A 21 17.15 -14.38 -41.48
CA LEU A 21 17.11 -14.50 -40.04
C LEU A 21 16.98 -13.08 -39.44
N VAL A 22 15.77 -12.69 -39.04
CA VAL A 22 15.56 -11.48 -38.23
C VAL A 22 16.04 -11.83 -36.82
N ALA A 23 17.19 -11.31 -36.42
CA ALA A 23 17.64 -11.41 -35.04
C ALA A 23 16.61 -10.71 -34.13
N PRO A 24 16.22 -11.32 -32.99
CA PRO A 24 15.36 -10.64 -32.04
C PRO A 24 16.11 -9.39 -31.54
N VAL A 25 15.54 -8.22 -31.82
CA VAL A 25 15.96 -6.98 -31.17
C VAL A 25 15.61 -7.16 -29.70
N ALA A 26 16.62 -7.42 -28.86
CA ALA A 26 16.45 -7.33 -27.42
C ALA A 26 15.90 -5.93 -27.10
N PRO A 27 14.82 -5.80 -26.30
CA PRO A 27 14.40 -4.48 -25.85
C PRO A 27 15.60 -3.82 -25.16
N PRO A 28 15.78 -2.50 -25.34
CA PRO A 28 16.87 -1.80 -24.66
C PRO A 28 16.76 -2.05 -23.15
N PRO A 29 17.88 -2.17 -22.42
CA PRO A 29 17.84 -2.21 -20.97
C PRO A 29 17.11 -0.95 -20.51
N VAL A 30 15.95 -1.12 -19.86
CA VAL A 30 15.28 -0.03 -19.16
C VAL A 30 16.30 0.46 -18.15
N THR A 31 16.82 1.67 -18.35
CA THR A 31 17.82 2.22 -17.45
C THR A 31 17.10 2.61 -16.15
N THR A 32 17.04 1.64 -15.25
CA THR A 32 16.45 1.72 -13.91
C THR A 32 17.34 2.60 -13.03
N ALA A 33 17.00 3.88 -12.90
CA ALA A 33 17.34 4.60 -11.66
C ALA A 33 16.49 5.87 -11.54
N ALA A 34 15.37 5.74 -10.84
CA ALA A 34 14.59 6.87 -10.38
C ALA A 34 14.26 6.78 -8.87
N GLN A 35 14.35 5.57 -8.30
CA GLN A 35 14.37 5.30 -6.86
C GLN A 35 15.81 4.97 -6.41
N PRO A 36 16.14 5.05 -5.10
CA PRO A 36 17.38 4.45 -4.59
C PRO A 36 17.48 3.00 -5.07
N ALA A 37 18.70 2.54 -5.41
CA ALA A 37 18.87 1.13 -5.74
C ALA A 37 18.44 0.32 -4.50
N LEU A 38 17.70 -0.77 -4.70
CA LEU A 38 17.26 -1.63 -3.59
C LEU A 38 18.45 -2.07 -2.71
N ASP A 39 19.61 -2.26 -3.35
CA ASP A 39 20.89 -2.59 -2.71
C ASP A 39 21.40 -1.49 -1.74
N ASP A 40 21.03 -0.22 -1.96
CA ASP A 40 21.46 0.92 -1.14
C ASP A 40 20.68 1.02 0.19
N LEU A 41 19.60 0.27 0.35
CA LEU A 41 18.78 0.29 1.58
C LEU A 41 19.43 -0.42 2.76
N GLY A 42 20.50 -1.20 2.53
CA GLY A 42 21.19 -1.96 3.58
C GLY A 42 20.33 -3.06 4.22
N LEU A 43 19.26 -3.47 3.53
CA LEU A 43 18.38 -4.58 3.93
C LEU A 43 18.94 -5.90 3.42
N ALA A 44 18.71 -6.97 4.18
CA ALA A 44 18.97 -8.32 3.68
C ALA A 44 18.01 -8.64 2.50
N PRO A 45 18.41 -9.43 1.50
CA PRO A 45 17.59 -9.69 0.31
C PRO A 45 16.17 -10.20 0.62
N GLU A 46 16.01 -11.01 1.66
CA GLU A 46 14.72 -11.52 2.11
C GLU A 46 13.77 -10.44 2.65
N MET A 47 14.31 -9.31 3.10
CA MET A 47 13.54 -8.17 3.61
C MET A 47 13.08 -7.22 2.49
N ILE A 48 13.46 -7.52 1.24
CA ILE A 48 13.07 -6.77 0.05
C ILE A 48 11.93 -7.55 -0.62
N PRO A 49 10.82 -6.88 -1.02
CA PRO A 49 9.74 -7.55 -1.72
C PRO A 49 10.27 -8.23 -3.00
N PRO A 50 10.05 -9.54 -3.17
CA PRO A 50 10.44 -10.24 -4.39
C PRO A 50 9.48 -9.91 -5.54
N ASP A 51 10.01 -9.86 -6.76
CA ASP A 51 9.23 -9.68 -7.99
C ASP A 51 8.46 -10.98 -8.35
N LEU A 52 7.45 -11.33 -7.54
CA LEU A 52 6.61 -12.53 -7.71
C LEU A 52 5.45 -12.29 -8.70
N GLY A 53 5.78 -11.93 -9.94
CA GLY A 53 4.78 -11.67 -10.99
C GLY A 53 4.06 -10.33 -10.89
N GLN A 54 4.48 -9.50 -9.94
CA GLN A 54 4.09 -8.09 -9.83
C GLN A 54 4.79 -7.26 -10.90
N THR A 55 4.24 -6.08 -11.20
CA THR A 55 4.81 -5.28 -12.26
C THR A 55 6.14 -4.67 -11.80
N ASP A 56 7.21 -4.85 -12.58
CA ASP A 56 8.47 -4.09 -12.44
C ASP A 56 8.30 -2.61 -12.81
N ARG A 57 7.05 -2.17 -13.06
CA ARG A 57 6.76 -0.82 -13.50
C ARG A 57 7.01 0.14 -12.35
N GLN A 58 7.55 1.28 -12.74
CA GLN A 58 7.67 2.46 -11.90
C GLN A 58 6.74 3.52 -12.45
N VAL A 59 6.08 4.25 -11.55
CA VAL A 59 5.27 5.40 -11.92
C VAL A 59 5.64 6.59 -11.07
N TRP A 60 5.70 7.75 -11.71
CA TRP A 60 5.97 9.01 -11.04
C TRP A 60 4.67 9.73 -10.74
N ILE A 61 4.46 10.05 -9.46
CA ILE A 61 3.30 10.76 -8.97
C ILE A 61 3.57 12.26 -9.02
N LYS A 62 2.94 12.95 -9.97
CA LYS A 62 3.20 14.37 -10.24
C LYS A 62 2.92 15.28 -9.04
N ALA A 63 1.91 14.95 -8.25
CA ALA A 63 1.44 15.79 -7.15
C ALA A 63 2.50 15.96 -6.05
N THR A 64 3.13 14.86 -5.65
CA THR A 64 4.12 14.82 -4.56
C THR A 64 5.56 14.67 -5.05
N ARG A 65 5.74 14.33 -6.33
CA ARG A 65 7.04 14.10 -7.00
C ARG A 65 7.82 12.90 -6.47
N HIS A 66 7.10 11.87 -6.03
CA HIS A 66 7.66 10.58 -5.63
C HIS A 66 7.33 9.48 -6.61
N ILE A 67 8.04 8.36 -6.49
CA ILE A 67 7.87 7.20 -7.36
C ILE A 67 7.32 6.04 -6.56
N VAL A 68 6.46 5.24 -7.19
CA VAL A 68 5.98 3.98 -6.63
C VAL A 68 6.26 2.89 -7.65
N SER A 69 6.67 1.72 -7.17
CA SER A 69 7.06 0.59 -8.00
C SER A 69 6.68 -0.75 -7.37
N GLY A 70 6.75 -1.83 -8.17
CA GLY A 70 6.70 -3.20 -7.66
C GLY A 70 5.45 -3.50 -6.83
N THR A 71 5.66 -4.26 -5.74
CA THR A 71 4.62 -4.63 -4.78
C THR A 71 3.88 -3.43 -4.20
N MET A 72 4.61 -2.36 -3.87
CA MET A 72 4.01 -1.15 -3.29
C MET A 72 3.03 -0.50 -4.27
N LEU A 73 3.37 -0.46 -5.56
CA LEU A 73 2.51 0.11 -6.60
C LEU A 73 1.26 -0.75 -6.82
N ASP A 74 1.43 -2.05 -6.92
CA ASP A 74 0.32 -2.97 -7.14
C ASP A 74 -0.64 -2.96 -5.94
N TYR A 75 -0.11 -2.99 -4.72
CA TYR A 75 -0.89 -2.89 -3.50
C TYR A 75 -1.60 -1.53 -3.38
N TRP A 76 -0.88 -0.42 -3.63
CA TRP A 76 -1.47 0.92 -3.58
C TRP A 76 -2.66 1.05 -4.54
N ARG A 77 -2.51 0.57 -5.78
CA ARG A 77 -3.56 0.63 -6.80
C ARG A 77 -4.76 -0.25 -6.45
N ALA A 78 -4.52 -1.47 -5.99
CA ALA A 78 -5.58 -2.41 -5.65
C ALA A 78 -6.46 -1.92 -4.47
N ASN A 79 -5.89 -1.14 -3.56
CA ASN A 79 -6.55 -0.69 -2.33
C ASN A 79 -7.01 0.78 -2.38
N GLY A 80 -7.41 1.26 -3.56
CA GLY A 80 -8.03 2.57 -3.73
C GLY A 80 -7.06 3.74 -3.96
N ALA A 81 -5.76 3.47 -4.08
CA ALA A 81 -4.73 4.44 -4.47
C ALA A 81 -4.77 5.76 -3.66
N ASP A 82 -4.74 6.90 -4.35
CA ASP A 82 -4.73 8.23 -3.75
C ASP A 82 -6.03 8.57 -3.01
N SER A 83 -7.14 7.91 -3.37
CA SER A 83 -8.42 8.15 -2.69
C SER A 83 -8.42 7.64 -1.25
N VAL A 84 -7.71 6.54 -0.97
CA VAL A 84 -7.62 5.93 0.37
C VAL A 84 -6.34 6.38 1.07
N TYR A 85 -5.17 6.05 0.53
CA TYR A 85 -3.88 6.28 1.21
C TYR A 85 -3.22 7.60 0.84
N GLY A 86 -3.74 8.28 -0.18
CA GLY A 86 -3.11 9.46 -0.74
C GLY A 86 -1.88 9.11 -1.57
N ASN A 87 -1.11 10.13 -1.92
CA ASN A 87 0.07 9.98 -2.75
C ASN A 87 1.28 9.52 -1.92
N PRO A 88 2.30 8.87 -2.52
CA PRO A 88 3.58 8.63 -1.87
C PRO A 88 4.21 9.97 -1.44
N ILE A 89 4.83 9.97 -0.26
CA ILE A 89 5.57 11.10 0.28
C ILE A 89 7.05 10.77 0.53
N SER A 90 7.46 9.55 0.19
CA SER A 90 8.85 9.10 0.28
C SER A 90 9.19 8.14 -0.85
N GLU A 91 10.48 7.96 -1.09
CA GLU A 91 10.97 6.75 -1.75
C GLU A 91 10.99 5.57 -0.77
N PRO A 92 11.13 4.32 -1.25
CA PRO A 92 11.30 3.18 -0.36
C PRO A 92 12.53 3.33 0.53
N TYR A 93 12.42 2.87 1.77
CA TYR A 93 13.45 2.99 2.79
C TYR A 93 13.43 1.81 3.76
N ALA A 94 14.56 1.59 4.44
CA ALA A 94 14.63 0.69 5.59
C ALA A 94 14.04 1.41 6.81
N ALA A 95 12.86 0.98 7.26
CA ALA A 95 12.27 1.53 8.47
C ALA A 95 13.08 1.14 9.73
N PRO A 96 12.94 1.88 10.86
CA PRO A 96 13.67 1.57 12.09
C PRO A 96 13.45 0.14 12.64
N ASN A 97 12.35 -0.51 12.26
CA ASN A 97 12.05 -1.89 12.60
C ASN A 97 12.69 -2.91 11.63
N GLY A 98 13.51 -2.47 10.67
CA GLY A 98 14.20 -3.30 9.70
C GLY A 98 13.35 -3.74 8.50
N LEU A 99 12.12 -3.24 8.36
CA LEU A 99 11.24 -3.61 7.25
C LEU A 99 11.40 -2.66 6.06
N TYR A 100 11.36 -3.20 4.85
CA TYR A 100 11.19 -2.41 3.63
C TYR A 100 9.87 -1.66 3.69
N SER A 101 9.93 -0.34 3.66
CA SER A 101 8.78 0.53 3.85
C SER A 101 8.73 1.65 2.82
N GLN A 102 7.52 2.14 2.54
CA GLN A 102 7.32 3.37 1.78
C GLN A 102 6.17 4.17 2.39
N ALA A 103 6.37 5.47 2.58
CA ALA A 103 5.37 6.34 3.18
C ALA A 103 4.46 6.97 2.12
N PHE A 104 3.17 6.99 2.43
CA PHE A 104 2.10 7.67 1.72
C PHE A 104 1.46 8.70 2.64
N GLU A 105 0.67 9.61 2.09
CA GLU A 105 0.08 10.71 2.86
C GLU A 105 -0.70 10.23 4.10
N ARG A 106 -1.38 9.08 4.01
CA ARG A 106 -2.26 8.54 5.07
C ARG A 106 -1.92 7.14 5.54
N GLY A 107 -0.73 6.63 5.21
CA GLY A 107 -0.28 5.32 5.65
C GLY A 107 1.19 5.08 5.33
N ILE A 108 1.85 4.21 6.09
CA ILE A 108 3.20 3.77 5.79
C ILE A 108 3.11 2.29 5.46
N PHE A 109 3.37 1.92 4.21
CA PHE A 109 3.31 0.53 3.79
C PHE A 109 4.60 -0.16 4.22
N GLN A 110 4.47 -1.34 4.82
CA GLN A 110 5.57 -2.18 5.26
C GLN A 110 5.42 -3.57 4.66
N TYR A 111 6.49 -4.03 4.02
CA TYR A 111 6.59 -5.40 3.56
C TYR A 111 6.81 -6.36 4.71
N GLN A 112 6.07 -7.46 4.70
CA GLN A 112 6.07 -8.53 5.69
C GLN A 112 6.60 -9.81 5.04
N PRO A 113 7.90 -10.10 5.15
CA PRO A 113 8.49 -11.26 4.49
C PRO A 113 8.00 -12.60 5.07
N ASP A 114 7.63 -12.61 6.35
CA ASP A 114 7.21 -13.82 7.06
C ASP A 114 5.90 -14.42 6.52
N VAL A 115 5.10 -13.62 5.80
CA VAL A 115 3.80 -14.03 5.24
C VAL A 115 3.81 -14.18 3.72
N LEU A 116 4.99 -14.12 3.08
CA LEU A 116 5.12 -14.20 1.63
C LEU A 116 4.48 -15.45 0.99
N TRP A 117 4.45 -16.54 1.75
CA TRP A 117 3.95 -17.85 1.30
C TRP A 117 2.69 -18.28 2.04
N THR A 118 1.94 -17.32 2.57
CA THR A 118 0.64 -17.54 3.21
C THR A 118 -0.46 -16.78 2.46
N ASP A 119 -1.71 -16.97 2.87
CA ASP A 119 -2.85 -16.23 2.34
C ASP A 119 -2.97 -14.81 2.93
N ASP A 120 -2.08 -14.43 3.85
CA ASP A 120 -2.07 -13.10 4.46
C ASP A 120 -1.46 -12.06 3.50
N PRO A 121 -1.92 -10.79 3.53
CA PRO A 121 -1.33 -9.75 2.72
C PRO A 121 0.11 -9.46 3.15
N THR A 122 1.02 -9.45 2.17
CA THR A 122 2.45 -9.16 2.34
C THR A 122 2.75 -7.69 2.58
N ILE A 123 1.79 -6.80 2.35
CA ILE A 123 1.87 -5.39 2.72
C ILE A 123 0.91 -5.11 3.87
N ARG A 124 1.44 -4.51 4.94
CA ARG A 124 0.66 -4.03 6.10
C ARG A 124 1.02 -2.58 6.40
N LEU A 125 0.18 -1.87 7.16
CA LEU A 125 0.57 -0.54 7.62
C LEU A 125 1.52 -0.62 8.82
N ALA A 126 2.50 0.28 8.84
CA ALA A 126 3.25 0.56 10.06
C ALA A 126 2.29 1.03 11.17
N PRO A 127 2.60 0.78 12.45
CA PRO A 127 1.69 1.07 13.56
C PRO A 127 1.60 2.58 13.91
N ALA A 128 1.25 3.42 12.94
CA ALA A 128 1.27 4.88 13.05
C ALA A 128 0.25 5.42 14.07
N GLY A 129 -0.88 4.72 14.25
CA GLY A 129 -1.86 5.07 15.28
C GLY A 129 -1.36 4.75 16.69
N THR A 130 -0.75 3.57 16.88
CA THR A 130 -0.07 3.20 18.14
C THR A 130 0.98 4.24 18.53
N GLU A 131 1.81 4.64 17.57
CA GLU A 131 2.79 5.70 17.81
C GLU A 131 2.09 6.95 18.32
N THR A 132 1.06 7.44 17.59
CA THR A 132 0.32 8.68 17.91
C THR A 132 -0.23 8.70 19.35
N ILE A 133 -0.74 7.57 19.83
CA ILE A 133 -1.22 7.43 21.22
C ILE A 133 -0.07 7.54 22.21
N ASN A 134 1.06 6.86 21.96
CA ASN A 134 2.21 6.84 22.87
C ASN A 134 2.74 8.24 23.17
N THR A 135 2.81 9.14 22.18
CA THR A 135 3.21 10.55 22.43
C THR A 135 2.20 11.36 23.22
N THR A 136 0.91 11.06 23.04
CA THR A 136 -0.16 11.75 23.76
C THR A 136 -0.06 11.44 25.25
N ASN A 137 0.33 10.20 25.58
CA ASN A 137 0.55 9.72 26.94
C ASN A 137 1.91 10.13 27.53
N SER A 138 2.95 10.30 26.70
CA SER A 138 4.31 10.63 27.14
C SER A 138 4.59 12.15 27.25
N ARG A 139 3.55 12.99 27.40
CA ARG A 139 3.72 14.40 27.80
C ARG A 139 4.37 14.50 29.18
N GLN A 140 5.68 14.31 29.25
CA GLN A 140 6.51 14.61 30.39
C GLN A 140 6.56 16.13 30.50
N ARG A 141 6.13 16.67 31.64
CA ARG A 141 6.21 18.10 31.89
C ARG A 141 7.70 18.49 31.89
N GLY A 142 8.01 19.73 31.51
CA GLY A 142 9.38 20.26 31.53
C GLY A 142 10.06 20.24 32.92
N ASP A 143 9.35 19.83 33.96
CA ASP A 143 9.84 19.62 35.33
C ASP A 143 10.31 18.18 35.60
N GLY A 144 10.35 17.30 34.58
CA GLY A 144 10.82 15.93 34.69
C GLY A 144 9.85 14.98 35.41
N ARG A 145 8.69 15.47 35.88
CA ARG A 145 7.65 14.62 36.47
C ARG A 145 6.76 14.07 35.36
N ARG A 146 6.39 12.78 35.47
CA ARG A 146 5.32 12.22 34.63
C ARG A 146 4.08 13.09 34.86
N ALA A 147 3.53 13.67 33.79
CA ALA A 147 2.22 14.30 33.91
C ALA A 147 1.26 13.24 34.47
N ALA A 148 0.39 13.65 35.40
CA ALA A 148 -0.68 12.78 35.86
C ALA A 148 -1.40 12.22 34.62
N PRO A 149 -1.67 10.90 34.56
CA PRO A 149 -2.34 10.30 33.41
C PRO A 149 -3.59 11.12 33.09
N ASP A 150 -3.72 11.54 31.84
CA ASP A 150 -4.86 12.34 31.39
C ASP A 150 -6.15 11.61 31.78
N ARG A 151 -7.04 12.29 32.51
CA ARG A 151 -8.33 11.74 32.96
C ARG A 151 -9.32 11.54 31.81
N ARG A 152 -8.88 11.65 30.56
CA ARG A 152 -9.55 11.06 29.38
C ARG A 152 -9.54 9.52 29.41
N THR A 153 -9.67 8.94 30.59
CA THR A 153 -9.61 7.50 30.86
C THR A 153 -10.68 6.69 30.11
N GLY A 154 -11.71 7.32 29.53
CA GLY A 154 -12.71 6.60 28.72
C GLY A 154 -12.30 6.34 27.26
N THR A 155 -11.48 7.20 26.64
CA THR A 155 -11.15 7.06 25.21
C THR A 155 -10.23 5.87 24.96
N TRP A 156 -9.26 5.67 25.86
CA TRP A 156 -8.18 4.67 25.70
C TRP A 156 -8.39 3.39 26.50
N ARG A 157 -9.43 3.34 27.36
CA ARG A 157 -9.76 2.12 28.08
C ARG A 157 -10.90 1.45 27.35
N PRO A 158 -10.81 0.15 27.03
CA PRO A 158 -11.98 -0.59 26.61
C PRO A 158 -13.02 -0.45 27.72
N VAL A 159 -14.23 -0.02 27.38
CA VAL A 159 -15.27 0.08 28.41
C VAL A 159 -15.68 -1.34 28.80
N ILE A 160 -15.84 -1.54 30.11
CA ILE A 160 -16.05 -2.86 30.72
C ILE A 160 -17.19 -3.55 29.98
N GLU A 161 -16.93 -4.77 29.54
CA GLU A 161 -17.94 -5.58 28.86
C GLU A 161 -19.14 -5.82 29.78
N SER A 162 -20.32 -5.48 29.29
CA SER A 162 -21.60 -5.70 29.96
C SER A 162 -22.65 -6.00 28.90
N GLU A 163 -23.70 -6.75 29.24
CA GLU A 163 -24.81 -7.03 28.32
C GLU A 163 -25.44 -5.74 27.77
N GLU A 164 -25.51 -4.69 28.60
CA GLU A 164 -25.99 -3.36 28.22
C GLU A 164 -25.10 -2.70 27.16
N ARG A 165 -23.77 -2.69 27.35
CA ARG A 165 -22.81 -2.17 26.36
C ARG A 165 -22.91 -2.93 25.05
N THR A 166 -22.98 -4.26 25.10
CA THR A 166 -23.08 -5.09 23.89
C THR A 166 -24.39 -4.80 23.15
N ALA A 167 -25.51 -4.65 23.87
CA ALA A 167 -26.78 -4.27 23.28
C ALA A 167 -26.72 -2.86 22.65
N ASP A 168 -26.10 -1.88 23.32
CA ASP A 168 -25.95 -0.51 22.79
C ASP A 168 -25.11 -0.47 21.51
N VAL A 169 -23.96 -1.14 21.51
CA VAL A 169 -23.08 -1.24 20.34
C VAL A 169 -23.83 -1.93 19.20
N TRP A 170 -24.51 -3.04 19.46
CA TRP A 170 -25.30 -3.75 18.46
C TRP A 170 -26.43 -2.88 17.89
N ASN A 171 -27.19 -2.20 18.74
CA ASN A 171 -28.30 -1.33 18.34
C ASN A 171 -27.84 -0.10 17.54
N SER A 172 -26.59 0.32 17.70
CA SER A 172 -25.97 1.37 16.88
C SER A 172 -25.36 0.85 15.56
N GLY A 173 -25.53 -0.45 15.25
CA GLY A 173 -24.93 -1.07 14.06
C GLY A 173 -23.42 -1.23 14.19
N GLY A 174 -22.94 -1.49 15.41
CA GLY A 174 -21.52 -1.70 15.70
C GLY A 174 -21.19 -3.12 16.11
N THR A 175 -19.89 -3.34 16.31
CA THR A 175 -19.31 -4.57 16.84
C THR A 175 -18.26 -4.23 17.91
N ILE A 176 -17.94 -5.18 18.78
CA ILE A 176 -16.83 -5.09 19.73
C ILE A 176 -15.74 -6.01 19.22
N ASP A 177 -14.52 -5.48 19.07
CA ASP A 177 -13.36 -6.31 18.78
C ASP A 177 -12.96 -7.09 20.05
N GLU A 178 -12.98 -8.42 19.97
CA GLU A 178 -12.75 -9.30 21.13
C GLU A 178 -11.32 -9.20 21.68
N THR A 179 -10.35 -8.82 20.84
CA THR A 179 -8.94 -8.77 21.22
C THR A 179 -8.61 -7.50 22.00
N SER A 180 -9.10 -6.36 21.53
CA SER A 180 -8.85 -5.04 22.11
C SER A 180 -9.94 -4.59 23.09
N GLY A 181 -11.14 -5.16 22.99
CA GLY A 181 -12.34 -4.78 23.75
C GLY A 181 -12.98 -3.47 23.30
N HIS A 182 -12.49 -2.85 22.21
CA HIS A 182 -13.00 -1.58 21.70
C HIS A 182 -14.11 -1.79 20.67
N SER A 183 -15.11 -0.90 20.68
CA SER A 183 -16.21 -0.95 19.72
C SER A 183 -15.88 -0.21 18.43
N ILE A 184 -16.42 -0.68 17.30
CA ILE A 184 -16.42 0.02 16.00
C ILE A 184 -17.87 0.06 15.52
N SER A 185 -18.39 1.21 15.10
CA SER A 185 -19.81 1.37 14.75
C SER A 185 -20.07 2.27 13.55
N GLY A 186 -21.26 2.11 12.96
CA GLY A 186 -21.77 2.95 11.88
C GLY A 186 -20.85 3.03 10.66
N ALA A 187 -20.70 4.22 10.09
CA ALA A 187 -19.90 4.43 8.88
C ALA A 187 -18.43 4.02 9.04
N MET A 188 -17.87 4.08 10.26
CA MET A 188 -16.50 3.59 10.52
C MET A 188 -16.41 2.07 10.39
N LEU A 189 -17.42 1.33 10.87
CA LEU A 189 -17.46 -0.13 10.71
C LEU A 189 -17.66 -0.50 9.23
N ASP A 190 -18.51 0.23 8.51
CA ASP A 190 -18.71 0.02 7.07
C ASP A 190 -17.40 0.25 6.30
N TRP A 191 -16.68 1.33 6.62
CA TRP A 191 -15.37 1.60 6.03
C TRP A 191 -14.36 0.50 6.38
N TYR A 192 -14.28 0.12 7.65
CA TYR A 192 -13.35 -0.90 8.14
C TYR A 192 -13.57 -2.23 7.43
N ASN A 193 -14.81 -2.67 7.26
CA ASN A 193 -15.13 -3.93 6.57
C ASN A 193 -14.87 -3.85 5.06
N SER A 194 -15.24 -2.74 4.41
CA SER A 194 -15.07 -2.57 2.96
C SER A 194 -13.61 -2.40 2.51
N HIS A 195 -12.71 -2.05 3.43
CA HIS A 195 -11.29 -1.88 3.18
C HIS A 195 -10.45 -2.90 3.93
N GLU A 196 -10.97 -4.09 4.26
CA GLU A 196 -10.21 -5.14 4.97
C GLU A 196 -9.40 -4.61 6.17
N GLY A 197 -10.02 -3.72 6.94
CA GLY A 197 -9.37 -2.88 7.95
C GLY A 197 -8.61 -3.68 9.01
N TRP A 198 -8.98 -4.95 9.23
CA TRP A 198 -8.21 -5.88 10.05
C TRP A 198 -6.76 -6.01 9.60
N PHE A 199 -6.51 -6.15 8.31
CA PHE A 199 -5.15 -6.30 7.77
C PHE A 199 -4.42 -4.96 7.65
N TYR A 200 -5.14 -3.87 7.41
CA TYR A 200 -4.53 -2.58 7.10
C TYR A 200 -4.45 -1.65 8.29
N LEU A 201 -5.55 -1.43 9.00
CA LEU A 201 -5.57 -0.61 10.21
C LEU A 201 -5.26 -1.41 11.48
N GLY A 202 -5.48 -2.73 11.47
CA GLY A 202 -5.34 -3.55 12.65
C GLY A 202 -6.42 -3.27 13.70
N LEU A 203 -6.11 -3.59 14.95
CA LEU A 203 -7.05 -3.51 16.06
C LEU A 203 -7.43 -2.05 16.39
N PRO A 204 -8.68 -1.79 16.79
CA PRO A 204 -9.02 -0.51 17.40
C PRO A 204 -8.27 -0.33 18.72
N LEU A 205 -7.80 0.88 18.98
CA LEU A 205 -7.05 1.27 20.18
C LEU A 205 -7.81 2.27 21.06
N SER A 206 -9.03 2.61 20.65
CA SER A 206 -9.89 3.55 21.35
C SER A 206 -11.36 3.32 21.01
N GLU A 207 -12.25 3.80 21.87
CA GLU A 207 -13.64 4.08 21.46
C GLU A 207 -13.69 5.24 20.45
N PRO A 208 -14.68 5.25 19.54
CA PRO A 208 -14.93 6.41 18.69
C PRO A 208 -15.28 7.62 19.57
N HIS A 209 -14.59 8.74 19.37
CA HIS A 209 -14.81 9.96 20.14
C HIS A 209 -15.09 11.13 19.21
N ARG A 210 -16.21 11.81 19.45
CA ARG A 210 -16.66 12.93 18.64
C ARG A 210 -16.22 14.25 19.25
N ALA A 211 -15.54 15.08 18.44
CA ALA A 211 -15.15 16.43 18.81
C ALA A 211 -15.37 17.37 17.62
N ARG A 212 -16.09 18.48 17.85
CA ARG A 212 -16.33 19.54 16.84
C ARG A 212 -16.91 19.01 15.52
N GLY A 213 -17.82 18.03 15.59
CA GLY A 213 -18.48 17.45 14.41
C GLY A 213 -17.67 16.39 13.67
N ILE A 214 -16.42 16.13 14.07
CA ILE A 214 -15.61 15.02 13.56
C ILE A 214 -15.60 13.90 14.60
N THR A 215 -15.89 12.68 14.18
CA THR A 215 -15.67 11.47 14.99
C THR A 215 -14.30 10.92 14.65
N ALA A 216 -13.46 10.68 15.64
CA ALA A 216 -12.15 10.07 15.44
C ALA A 216 -12.06 8.75 16.19
N GLN A 217 -11.41 7.76 15.58
CA GLN A 217 -11.10 6.49 16.23
C GLN A 217 -9.70 6.05 15.86
N TYR A 218 -8.91 5.69 16.86
CA TYR A 218 -7.55 5.21 16.70
C TYR A 218 -7.55 3.69 16.49
N PHE A 219 -6.68 3.26 15.58
CA PHE A 219 -6.36 1.87 15.28
C PHE A 219 -4.85 1.69 15.33
N GLN A 220 -4.34 0.46 15.25
CA GLN A 220 -2.89 0.21 15.26
C GLN A 220 -2.17 0.97 14.13
N GLY A 221 -2.63 0.80 12.90
CA GLY A 221 -2.03 1.34 11.68
C GLY A 221 -2.34 2.81 11.39
N GLY A 222 -3.31 3.42 12.09
CA GLY A 222 -3.71 4.80 11.80
C GLY A 222 -4.90 5.31 12.61
N VAL A 223 -5.51 6.38 12.14
CA VAL A 223 -6.72 6.98 12.74
C VAL A 223 -7.76 7.13 11.65
N LEU A 224 -8.98 6.68 11.91
CA LEU A 224 -10.12 7.01 11.05
C LEU A 224 -10.80 8.28 11.55
N LEU A 225 -11.12 9.16 10.61
CA LEU A 225 -11.91 10.35 10.80
C LEU A 225 -13.24 10.18 10.07
N GLU A 226 -14.33 10.57 10.72
CA GLU A 226 -15.67 10.56 10.16
C GLU A 226 -16.31 11.94 10.29
N HIS A 227 -16.96 12.38 9.22
CA HIS A 227 -17.80 13.58 9.20
C HIS A 227 -18.95 13.39 8.22
N ASP A 228 -20.17 13.59 8.71
CA ASP A 228 -21.41 13.47 7.93
C ASP A 228 -21.48 12.16 7.12
N GLY A 229 -21.06 11.05 7.74
CA GLY A 229 -21.05 9.71 7.16
C GLY A 229 -19.88 9.43 6.21
N ARG A 230 -19.04 10.42 5.89
CA ARG A 230 -17.81 10.20 5.13
C ARG A 230 -16.69 9.79 6.07
N VAL A 231 -16.00 8.68 5.76
CA VAL A 231 -14.86 8.19 6.52
C VAL A 231 -13.58 8.26 5.70
N TRP A 232 -12.48 8.68 6.32
CA TRP A 232 -11.15 8.66 5.70
C TRP A 232 -10.05 8.47 6.75
N PRO A 233 -8.89 7.89 6.37
CA PRO A 233 -7.74 7.83 7.26
C PRO A 233 -7.10 9.21 7.46
N ALA A 234 -6.68 9.52 8.68
CA ALA A 234 -5.93 10.73 8.99
C ALA A 234 -4.55 10.70 8.30
N PRO A 235 -4.07 11.85 7.78
CA PRO A 235 -2.79 11.92 7.09
C PRO A 235 -1.58 11.97 8.05
N LEU A 236 -1.52 11.06 9.02
CA LEU A 236 -0.51 11.09 10.09
C LEU A 236 0.93 11.14 9.57
N PRO A 237 1.34 10.33 8.56
CA PRO A 237 2.70 10.39 8.03
C PRO A 237 3.01 11.71 7.33
N ALA A 238 2.05 12.30 6.61
CA ALA A 238 2.24 13.59 5.96
C ALA A 238 2.23 14.77 6.94
N GLU A 239 1.45 14.70 8.02
CA GLU A 239 1.41 15.75 9.05
C GLU A 239 2.65 15.72 9.94
N HIS A 240 3.22 14.54 10.18
CA HIS A 240 4.33 14.33 11.12
C HIS A 240 5.42 13.40 10.56
N PRO A 241 6.05 13.70 9.41
CA PRO A 241 7.02 12.80 8.78
C PRO A 241 8.25 12.52 9.66
N GLU A 242 8.70 13.52 10.42
CA GLU A 242 9.84 13.43 11.33
C GLU A 242 9.65 12.38 12.42
N ARG A 243 8.40 12.17 12.83
CA ARG A 243 8.04 11.21 13.87
C ARG A 243 8.27 9.77 13.44
N PHE A 244 8.14 9.51 12.14
CA PHE A 244 8.28 8.20 11.54
C PHE A 244 9.61 8.02 10.82
N GLY A 245 10.52 9.00 10.92
CA GLY A 245 11.81 8.99 10.25
C GLY A 245 11.72 9.03 8.73
N ILE A 246 10.68 9.69 8.19
CA ILE A 246 10.40 9.72 6.75
C ILE A 246 11.22 10.85 6.09
N ASP A 247 12.03 10.51 5.08
CA ASP A 247 12.61 11.48 4.16
C ASP A 247 11.59 11.83 3.07
N THR A 248 11.17 13.10 3.05
CA THR A 248 10.19 13.64 2.08
C THR A 248 10.87 14.31 0.89
N THR A 249 12.17 14.11 0.70
CA THR A 249 12.91 14.65 -0.43
C THR A 249 12.36 14.09 -1.74
N PRO A 250 11.94 14.95 -2.69
CA PRO A 250 11.42 14.53 -3.98
C PRO A 250 12.39 13.63 -4.75
N ALA A 251 11.86 12.61 -5.42
CA ALA A 251 12.64 11.81 -6.33
C ALA A 251 13.03 12.57 -7.60
N LYS A 252 14.16 12.14 -8.17
CA LYS A 252 14.53 12.49 -9.54
C LYS A 252 13.72 11.61 -10.47
N ARG A 253 12.78 12.21 -11.21
CA ARG A 253 11.88 11.48 -12.11
C ARG A 253 12.60 10.58 -13.13
N GLY A 254 13.70 11.04 -13.73
CA GLY A 254 14.34 10.34 -14.85
C GLY A 254 13.34 10.09 -16.00
N ASP A 255 13.40 8.89 -16.57
CA ASP A 255 12.51 8.44 -17.65
C ASP A 255 11.20 7.81 -17.15
N VAL A 256 10.93 7.86 -15.84
CA VAL A 256 9.74 7.24 -15.27
C VAL A 256 8.46 7.92 -15.77
N PRO A 257 7.49 7.15 -16.30
CA PRO A 257 6.23 7.70 -16.80
C PRO A 257 5.40 8.29 -15.66
N VAL A 258 4.65 9.36 -15.97
CA VAL A 258 3.69 9.90 -15.01
C VAL A 258 2.55 8.90 -14.82
N TYR A 259 2.18 8.62 -13.57
CA TYR A 259 1.09 7.70 -13.25
C TYR A 259 -0.19 8.03 -14.02
N ARG A 260 -0.74 7.01 -14.66
CA ARG A 260 -2.06 6.99 -15.29
C ARG A 260 -2.56 5.55 -15.24
N GLU A 261 -3.82 5.35 -14.90
CA GLU A 261 -4.39 3.99 -14.79
C GLU A 261 -4.30 3.22 -16.11
N LYS A 262 -4.44 3.91 -17.25
CA LYS A 262 -4.24 3.33 -18.60
C LYS A 262 -2.84 2.74 -18.88
N LEU A 263 -1.87 2.92 -17.99
CA LEU A 263 -0.56 2.26 -18.10
C LEU A 263 -0.62 0.79 -17.71
N PHE A 264 -1.70 0.37 -17.06
CA PHE A 264 -1.93 -0.97 -16.59
C PHE A 264 -3.08 -1.59 -17.38
N VAL A 265 -2.96 -2.89 -17.65
CA VAL A 265 -3.97 -3.62 -18.39
C VAL A 265 -5.05 -4.04 -17.40
N ASP A 266 -6.29 -3.62 -17.65
CA ASP A 266 -7.45 -4.22 -17.01
C ASP A 266 -7.63 -5.61 -17.60
N VAL A 267 -7.21 -6.65 -16.88
CA VAL A 267 -7.51 -8.03 -17.26
C VAL A 267 -8.86 -8.36 -16.61
N PRO A 268 -9.91 -8.68 -17.39
CA PRO A 268 -11.16 -9.15 -16.84
C PRO A 268 -10.90 -10.38 -15.97
N ASN A 269 -11.48 -10.45 -14.77
CA ASN A 269 -11.35 -11.63 -13.93
C ASN A 269 -11.87 -12.85 -14.73
N PRO A 270 -11.00 -13.81 -15.10
CA PRO A 270 -11.41 -14.96 -15.90
C PRO A 270 -12.39 -15.87 -15.13
N GLY A 271 -12.51 -15.68 -13.81
CA GLY A 271 -13.45 -16.38 -12.95
C GLY A 271 -14.86 -15.79 -12.90
N GLY A 272 -15.14 -14.66 -13.55
CA GLY A 272 -16.48 -14.09 -13.73
C GLY A 272 -17.42 -14.21 -12.52
N VAL A 273 -17.41 -13.21 -11.64
CA VAL A 273 -18.52 -12.93 -10.71
C VAL A 273 -18.94 -11.48 -10.89
#